data_AF-A0ABD2WW20-F1
#
_entry.id   AF-A0ABD2WW20-F1
#
_cell.length_a   1.000
_cell.length_b   1.000
_cell.length_c   1.000
_cell.angle_alpha   90.00
_cell.angle_beta   90.00
_cell.angle_gamma   90.00
#
_symmetry.space_group_name_H-M   'P 1'
#
loop_
_entity.id
_entity.type
_entity.pdbx_description
1 polymer ?
#
loop_
_entity_poly.entity_id
_entity_poly.type
_entity_poly.pdbx_seq_one_letter_code
_entity_poly.pdbx_strand_id
1 'polypeptide(L)'
;MVRRTVATLFPTVTEALIRPPAGPTGAGVPDVSLEELRGACARIRDGAAPGPDGVPNRALKRAIAVRLDAFLQVYSACLSGGVFPSPWKRQRLVLLLRREEKSSIASFKTLPGQKTSSSSC
;
A
#
# COMPACT_ATOMS: atom_id res chain seq x y z
N MET A 1 18.96 -17.62 12.75
CA MET A 1 18.09 -17.23 13.88
C MET A 1 16.95 -16.28 13.49
N VAL A 2 17.12 -15.38 12.51
CA VAL A 2 16.09 -14.37 12.12
C VAL A 2 14.84 -14.95 11.40
N ARG A 3 14.99 -16.05 10.65
CA ARG A 3 13.91 -16.62 9.82
C ARG A 3 12.68 -17.11 10.61
N ARG A 4 12.86 -17.58 11.85
CA ARG A 4 11.77 -18.16 12.65
C ARG A 4 10.82 -17.08 13.23
N THR A 5 11.31 -15.87 13.45
CA THR A 5 10.56 -14.76 14.08
C THR A 5 9.61 -14.07 13.11
N VAL A 6 9.95 -14.00 11.82
CA VAL A 6 9.08 -13.36 10.81
C VAL A 6 7.82 -14.18 10.58
N ALA A 7 7.94 -15.51 10.51
CA ALA A 7 6.80 -16.42 10.32
C ALA A 7 5.81 -16.43 11.49
N THR A 8 6.25 -16.06 12.71
CA THR A 8 5.36 -15.91 13.87
C THR A 8 4.67 -14.55 13.94
N LEU A 9 5.26 -13.51 13.35
CA LEU A 9 4.72 -12.14 13.38
C LEU A 9 3.76 -11.86 12.23
N PHE A 10 3.90 -12.58 11.12
CA PHE A 10 3.06 -12.42 9.95
C PHE A 10 2.52 -13.80 9.56
N PRO A 11 1.19 -13.97 9.47
CA PRO A 11 0.62 -15.23 9.02
C PRO A 11 1.11 -15.50 7.59
N THR A 12 1.51 -16.75 7.33
CA THR A 12 1.74 -17.22 5.96
C THR A 12 0.38 -17.24 5.26
N VAL A 13 0.12 -16.22 4.46
CA VAL A 13 -1.16 -16.10 3.74
C VAL A 13 -1.18 -17.18 2.66
N THR A 14 -2.13 -18.11 2.77
CA THR A 14 -2.43 -19.08 1.71
C THR A 14 -3.29 -18.41 0.63
N GLU A 15 -3.05 -18.73 -0.64
CA GLU A 15 -3.66 -18.13 -1.84
C GLU A 15 -5.19 -17.90 -1.73
N ALA A 16 -5.90 -18.80 -1.03
CA ALA A 16 -7.35 -18.75 -0.85
C ALA A 16 -7.87 -17.50 -0.11
N LEU A 17 -7.06 -16.85 0.73
CA LEU A 17 -7.46 -15.66 1.50
C LEU A 17 -7.27 -14.34 0.73
N ILE A 18 -6.57 -14.36 -0.40
CA ILE A 18 -6.20 -13.16 -1.16
C ILE A 18 -7.30 -12.76 -2.15
N ARG A 19 -8.10 -13.74 -2.63
CA ARG A 19 -9.19 -13.47 -3.56
C ARG A 19 -10.28 -12.68 -2.83
N PRO A 20 -10.53 -11.40 -3.19
CA PRO A 20 -11.71 -10.73 -2.68
C PRO A 20 -12.95 -11.53 -3.12
N PRO A 21 -13.99 -11.64 -2.27
CA PRO A 21 -15.24 -12.24 -2.69
C PRO A 21 -15.69 -11.55 -3.98
N ALA A 22 -16.24 -12.32 -4.93
CA ALA A 22 -16.74 -11.76 -6.17
C ALA A 22 -17.71 -10.61 -5.83
N GLY A 23 -17.29 -9.38 -6.09
CA GLY A 23 -18.10 -8.19 -5.89
C GLY A 23 -19.32 -8.20 -6.82
N PRO A 24 -20.33 -7.34 -6.58
CA PRO A 24 -21.53 -7.31 -7.39
C PRO A 24 -21.17 -7.11 -8.88
N THR A 25 -21.36 -8.17 -9.66
CA THR A 25 -21.19 -8.20 -11.10
C THR A 25 -22.33 -7.41 -11.75
N GLY A 26 -22.15 -6.11 -11.97
CA GLY A 26 -23.18 -5.37 -12.71
C GLY A 26 -23.05 -3.84 -12.74
N ALA A 27 -22.42 -3.24 -11.73
CA ALA A 27 -22.10 -1.81 -11.77
C ALA A 27 -20.64 -1.64 -12.17
N GLY A 28 -20.39 -0.96 -13.30
CA GLY A 28 -19.03 -0.57 -13.70
C GLY A 28 -18.35 0.24 -12.60
N VAL A 29 -17.03 0.16 -12.49
CA VAL A 29 -16.28 1.00 -11.55
C VAL A 29 -16.44 2.45 -11.99
N PRO A 30 -16.94 3.36 -11.13
CA PRO A 30 -17.09 4.76 -11.50
C PRO A 30 -15.72 5.40 -11.74
N ASP A 31 -15.68 6.38 -12.64
CA ASP A 31 -14.46 7.13 -12.93
C ASP A 31 -13.98 7.90 -11.69
N VAL A 32 -12.67 7.97 -11.51
CA VAL A 32 -12.06 8.76 -10.44
C VAL A 32 -12.29 10.24 -10.73
N SER A 33 -12.82 10.97 -9.74
CA SER A 33 -12.96 12.43 -9.82
C SER A 33 -11.69 13.15 -9.36
N LEU A 34 -11.51 14.39 -9.84
CA LEU A 34 -10.41 15.26 -9.39
C LEU A 34 -10.46 15.55 -7.88
N GLU A 35 -11.66 15.63 -7.31
CA GLU A 35 -11.86 15.89 -5.87
C GLU A 35 -11.43 14.69 -5.03
N GLU A 36 -11.77 13.47 -5.45
CA GLU A 36 -11.30 12.25 -4.80
C GLU A 36 -9.78 12.16 -4.82
N LEU A 37 -9.16 12.47 -5.96
CA LEU A 37 -7.71 12.46 -6.08
C LEU A 37 -7.04 13.50 -5.18
N ARG A 38 -7.58 14.74 -5.13
CA ARG A 38 -7.11 15.78 -4.21
C ARG A 38 -7.29 15.39 -2.75
N GLY A 39 -8.46 14.86 -2.40
CA GLY A 39 -8.76 14.40 -1.06
C GLY A 39 -7.84 13.25 -0.63
N ALA A 40 -7.57 12.30 -1.53
CA ALA A 40 -6.62 11.23 -1.29
C ALA A 40 -5.20 11.75 -1.07
N CYS A 41 -4.75 12.67 -1.93
CA CYS A 41 -3.45 13.32 -1.82
C CYS A 41 -3.30 14.06 -0.47
N ALA A 42 -4.34 14.76 -0.02
CA ALA A 42 -4.34 15.48 1.26
C ALA A 42 -4.16 14.56 2.48
N ARG A 43 -4.70 13.33 2.44
CA ARG A 43 -4.60 12.35 3.53
C ARG A 43 -3.22 11.70 3.67
N ILE A 44 -2.35 11.82 2.65
CA ILE A 44 -1.01 11.26 2.69
C ILE A 44 -0.19 11.97 3.79
N ARG A 45 0.47 11.23 4.67
CA ARG A 45 1.33 11.80 5.71
C ARG A 45 2.71 12.12 5.16
N ASP A 46 3.16 13.36 5.34
CA ASP A 46 4.46 13.82 4.81
C ASP A 46 5.67 13.05 5.37
N GLY A 47 5.66 12.76 6.67
CA GLY A 47 6.75 12.08 7.38
C GLY A 47 6.65 10.56 7.39
N ALA A 48 5.75 9.97 6.60
CA ALA A 48 5.73 8.52 6.45
C ALA A 48 6.96 8.03 5.66
N ALA A 49 7.41 6.83 5.98
CA ALA A 49 8.56 6.22 5.32
C ALA A 49 8.28 6.05 3.82
N PRO A 50 9.25 6.35 2.94
CA PRO A 50 9.10 6.13 1.51
C PRO A 50 8.95 4.63 1.20
N GLY A 51 8.36 4.35 0.05
CA GLY A 51 8.29 3.00 -0.48
C GLY A 51 9.68 2.45 -0.85
N PRO A 52 9.75 1.22 -1.37
CA PRO A 52 10.99 0.65 -1.91
C PRO A 52 11.60 1.46 -3.07
N ASP A 53 10.81 2.35 -3.69
CA ASP A 53 11.22 3.29 -4.74
C ASP A 53 12.01 4.50 -4.20
N GLY A 54 12.02 4.72 -2.88
CA GLY A 54 12.69 5.84 -2.25
C GLY A 54 12.01 7.20 -2.47
N VAL A 55 10.83 7.25 -3.09
CA VAL A 55 10.14 8.52 -3.38
C VAL A 55 9.44 9.03 -2.11
N PRO A 56 9.81 10.22 -1.58
CA PRO A 56 9.16 10.76 -0.40
C PRO A 56 7.73 11.22 -0.71
N ASN A 57 6.83 11.08 0.27
CA ASN A 57 5.43 11.51 0.12
C ASN A 57 5.28 12.99 -0.25
N ARG A 58 6.19 13.85 0.22
CA ARG A 58 6.24 15.27 -0.19
C ARG A 58 6.50 15.46 -1.68
N ALA A 59 7.34 14.62 -2.27
CA ALA A 59 7.62 14.66 -3.71
C ALA A 59 6.40 14.16 -4.50
N LEU A 60 5.77 13.07 -4.05
CA LEU A 60 4.54 12.57 -4.65
C LEU A 60 3.41 13.62 -4.62
N LYS A 61 3.17 14.26 -3.47
CA LYS A 61 2.19 15.34 -3.36
C LYS A 61 2.44 16.48 -4.34
N ARG A 62 3.71 16.91 -4.47
CA ARG A 62 4.08 17.94 -5.44
C ARG A 62 3.85 17.48 -6.88
N ALA A 63 4.22 16.26 -7.22
CA ALA A 63 3.97 15.71 -8.55
C ALA A 63 2.48 15.69 -8.90
N ILE A 64 1.64 15.22 -7.96
CA ILE A 64 0.17 15.21 -8.12
C ILE A 64 -0.37 16.64 -8.26
N ALA A 65 0.15 17.60 -7.49
CA ALA A 65 -0.28 18.99 -7.59
C ALA A 65 0.05 19.62 -8.96
N VAL A 66 1.17 19.25 -9.57
CA VAL A 66 1.60 19.77 -10.89
C VAL A 66 0.89 19.06 -12.05
N ARG A 67 0.69 17.73 -11.95
CA ARG A 67 0.18 16.88 -13.03
C ARG A 67 -1.04 16.05 -12.62
N LEU A 68 -2.02 16.72 -12.03
CA LEU A 68 -3.24 16.08 -11.53
C LEU A 68 -3.98 15.28 -12.63
N ASP A 69 -3.94 15.79 -13.87
CA ASP A 69 -4.46 15.17 -15.09
C ASP A 69 -3.86 13.78 -15.35
N ALA A 70 -2.54 13.66 -15.30
CA ALA A 70 -1.83 12.44 -15.61
C ALA A 70 -2.11 11.36 -14.55
N PHE A 71 -2.11 11.75 -13.28
CA PHE A 71 -2.44 10.83 -12.18
C PHE A 71 -3.89 10.35 -12.27
N LEU A 72 -4.84 11.24 -12.61
CA LEU A 72 -6.23 10.86 -12.79
C LEU A 72 -6.39 9.79 -13.88
N GLN A 73 -5.76 10.01 -15.05
CA GLN A 73 -5.80 9.05 -16.15
C GLN A 73 -5.24 7.68 -15.75
N VAL A 74 -4.09 7.67 -15.06
CA VAL A 74 -3.47 6.42 -14.58
C VAL A 74 -4.39 5.70 -13.60
N TYR A 75 -4.97 6.40 -12.62
CA TYR A 75 -5.85 5.76 -11.64
C TYR A 75 -7.15 5.26 -12.24
N SER A 76 -7.79 6.03 -13.12
CA SER A 76 -9.00 5.58 -13.82
C SER A 76 -8.72 4.38 -14.72
N ALA A 77 -7.60 4.36 -15.45
CA ALA A 77 -7.20 3.22 -16.26
C ALA A 77 -6.92 1.96 -15.42
N CYS A 78 -6.25 2.11 -14.27
CA CYS A 78 -6.00 0.98 -13.36
C CYS A 78 -7.30 0.41 -12.77
N LEU A 79 -8.26 1.26 -12.41
CA LEU A 79 -9.52 0.84 -11.80
C LEU A 79 -10.47 0.21 -12.81
N SER A 80 -10.63 0.83 -13.99
CA SER A 80 -11.46 0.30 -15.08
C SER A 80 -10.88 -1.00 -15.66
N GLY A 81 -9.56 -1.06 -15.84
CA GLY A 81 -8.86 -2.24 -16.36
C GLY A 81 -8.61 -3.33 -15.33
N GLY A 82 -8.75 -3.03 -14.03
CA GLY A 82 -8.39 -3.94 -12.94
C GLY A 82 -6.90 -4.32 -12.88
N VAL A 83 -6.04 -3.58 -13.60
CA VAL A 83 -4.60 -3.83 -13.70
C VAL A 83 -3.84 -2.82 -12.86
N PHE A 84 -3.05 -3.31 -11.91
CA PHE A 84 -2.24 -2.49 -11.02
C PHE A 84 -0.75 -2.79 -11.19
N PRO A 85 0.13 -1.78 -11.20
CA PRO A 85 1.56 -1.99 -11.30
C PRO A 85 2.08 -2.92 -10.21
N SER A 86 2.83 -3.96 -10.58
CA SER A 86 3.49 -4.88 -9.64
C SER A 86 4.33 -4.16 -8.56
N PRO A 87 5.02 -3.03 -8.85
CA PRO A 87 5.74 -2.27 -7.82
C PRO A 87 4.85 -1.75 -6.69
N TRP A 88 3.58 -1.41 -6.94
CA TRP A 88 2.67 -0.89 -5.91
C TRP A 88 2.31 -1.92 -4.85
N LYS A 89 2.45 -3.20 -5.19
CA LYS A 89 2.20 -4.34 -4.31
C LYS A 89 3.41 -4.71 -3.45
N ARG A 90 4.56 -4.07 -3.66
CA ARG A 90 5.79 -4.33 -2.90
C ARG A 90 5.96 -3.33 -1.76
N GLN A 91 6.29 -3.83 -0.57
CA GLN A 91 6.60 -3.00 0.59
C GLN A 91 7.83 -3.54 1.32
N ARG A 92 8.66 -2.63 1.86
CA ARG A 92 9.73 -2.98 2.79
C ARG A 92 9.20 -2.95 4.22
N LEU A 93 9.15 -4.12 4.85
CA LEU A 93 8.78 -4.24 6.25
C LEU A 93 10.03 -4.03 7.12
N VAL A 94 9.96 -3.06 8.03
CA VAL A 94 10.97 -2.85 9.06
C VAL A 94 10.30 -3.03 10.42
N LEU A 95 10.84 -3.94 11.23
CA LEU A 95 10.38 -4.18 12.59
C LEU A 95 11.03 -3.15 13.51
N LEU A 96 10.21 -2.32 14.16
CA LEU A 96 10.68 -1.36 15.15
C LEU A 96 10.40 -1.90 16.56
N LEU A 97 11.46 -1.98 17.37
CA LEU A 97 11.38 -2.38 18.76
C LEU A 97 10.92 -1.19 19.62
N ARG A 98 9.93 -1.41 20.48
CA ARG A 98 9.59 -0.47 21.54
C ARG A 98 10.70 -0.37 22.57
N ARG A 99 10.97 0.84 23.04
CA ARG A 99 12.03 1.13 24.01
C ARG A 99 11.84 0.42 25.37
N GLU A 100 10.63 0.03 25.73
CA GLU A 100 10.28 -0.36 27.11
C GLU A 100 10.07 -1.85 27.37
N GLU A 101 10.16 -2.75 26.38
CA GLU A 101 10.16 -4.20 26.64
C GLU A 101 11.12 -4.91 25.69
N LYS A 102 12.19 -5.48 26.25
CA LYS A 102 13.27 -6.12 25.47
C LYS A 102 13.10 -7.63 25.32
N SER A 103 11.98 -8.22 25.74
CA SER A 103 11.84 -9.69 25.80
C SER A 103 10.55 -10.29 25.25
N SER A 104 9.59 -9.49 24.78
CA SER A 104 8.25 -9.97 24.42
C SER A 104 7.92 -9.76 22.94
N ILE A 105 7.34 -10.77 22.28
CA ILE A 105 6.88 -10.69 20.87
C ILE A 105 5.80 -9.59 20.68
N ALA A 106 5.11 -9.20 21.75
CA ALA A 106 4.13 -8.11 21.77
C ALA A 106 4.73 -6.70 21.57
N SER A 107 6.06 -6.55 21.69
CA SER A 107 6.72 -5.25 21.71
C SER A 107 7.07 -4.71 20.31
N PHE A 108 6.88 -5.51 19.25
CA PHE A 108 7.13 -5.12 17.87
C PHE A 108 5.96 -4.31 17.28
N LYS A 109 6.25 -3.15 16.67
CA LYS A 109 5.30 -2.44 15.80
C LYS A 109 5.78 -2.48 14.37
N THR A 110 4.86 -2.73 13.46
CA THR A 110 5.07 -2.60 12.03
C THR A 110 4.85 -1.16 11.62
N LEU A 111 5.69 -0.64 10.71
CA LEU A 111 5.43 0.65 10.09
C LEU A 111 4.16 0.55 9.21
N PRO A 112 3.24 1.53 9.29
CA PRO A 112 2.02 1.50 8.50
C PRO A 112 2.34 1.69 7.01
N GLY A 113 2.03 0.65 6.22
CA GLY A 113 2.00 0.65 4.76
C GLY A 113 1.01 -0.39 4.20
N GLN A 114 -0.06 -0.65 4.97
CA GLN A 114 -1.03 -1.72 4.72
C GLN A 114 -1.65 -1.67 3.32
N LYS A 115 -1.20 -2.58 2.44
CA LYS A 115 -1.96 -3.65 1.77
C LYS A 115 -1.08 -4.21 0.63
N THR A 116 -0.24 -5.20 0.93
CA THR A 116 0.53 -5.90 -0.11
C THR A 116 -0.13 -7.22 -0.48
N SER A 117 -0.81 -7.24 -1.62
CA SER A 117 -1.08 -8.45 -2.40
C SER A 117 0.00 -8.56 -3.48
N SER A 118 1.13 -9.18 -3.15
CA SER A 118 2.23 -9.41 -4.09
C SER A 118 2.11 -10.83 -4.65
N SER A 119 1.78 -10.95 -5.94
CA SER A 119 2.05 -12.15 -6.75
C SER A 119 2.90 -11.72 -7.95
N SER A 120 4.03 -12.42 -8.12
CA SER A 120 4.92 -12.33 -9.27
C SER A 120 4.76 -13.61 -10.07
N CYS A 121 4.72 -13.48 -11.40
CA CYS A 121 5.22 -14.51 -12.30
C CYS A 121 6.73 -14.70 -12.10
#